data_AF-A0A258ERP3-F1
#
_entry.id   AF-A0A258ERP3-F1
#
_cell.length_a   1.000
_cell.length_b   1.000
_cell.length_c   1.000
_cell.angle_alpha   90.00
_cell.angle_beta   90.00
_cell.angle_gamma   90.00
#
_symmetry.space_group_name_H-M   'P 1'
#
loop_
_entity.id
_entity.type
_entity.pdbx_description
1 polymer ?
#
loop_
_entity_poly.entity_id
_entity_poly.type
_entity_poly.pdbx_seq_one_letter_code
_entity_poly.pdbx_strand_id
1 'polypeptide(L)'
;WIGENNNVTEFAESKFAFKNMTRTMRNSVDGEEEIIIPSKKIRQILKITELDNKTYFDIDNNQIGFKHQINTERYSYGDSQEIILLKKDILFKELKNKKMKLFWLATHFIKKNPLNDNIREVIHNQKTRKYILWFDDQNELQNLKYFEEKFSNE
;
A
#
# COMPACT_ATOMS: atom_id res chain seq x y z
N TRP A 1 -9.02 10.93 -12.89
CA TRP A 1 -10.40 10.49 -12.68
C TRP A 1 -10.45 9.00 -12.95
N ILE A 2 -10.97 8.20 -12.01
CA ILE A 2 -11.17 6.76 -12.24
C ILE A 2 -12.42 6.64 -13.13
N GLY A 3 -12.28 6.12 -14.35
CA GLY A 3 -13.44 5.90 -15.24
C GLY A 3 -14.32 4.79 -14.66
N GLU A 4 -15.57 5.11 -14.29
CA GLU A 4 -16.45 4.16 -13.60
C GLU A 4 -17.50 3.55 -14.53
N ASN A 5 -17.65 2.21 -14.44
CA ASN A 5 -18.86 1.49 -14.81
C ASN A 5 -19.49 0.94 -13.51
N ASN A 6 -20.81 0.98 -13.37
CA ASN A 6 -21.54 0.70 -12.11
C ASN A 6 -21.49 -0.76 -11.60
N ASN A 7 -20.62 -1.60 -12.15
CA ASN A 7 -20.54 -3.02 -11.82
C ASN A 7 -19.78 -3.26 -10.51
N VAL A 8 -20.24 -4.24 -9.74
CA VAL A 8 -19.56 -4.80 -8.56
C VAL A 8 -19.18 -6.23 -8.90
N THR A 9 -17.96 -6.65 -8.55
CA THR A 9 -17.46 -8.00 -8.84
C THR A 9 -17.19 -8.76 -7.56
N GLU A 10 -17.75 -9.97 -7.46
CA GLU A 10 -17.48 -10.94 -6.40
C GLU A 10 -16.29 -11.85 -6.78
N PHE A 11 -15.46 -12.21 -5.81
CA PHE A 11 -14.28 -13.05 -6.02
C PHE A 11 -14.46 -14.44 -5.39
N ALA A 12 -14.10 -15.49 -6.13
CA ALA A 12 -14.11 -16.89 -5.67
C ALA A 12 -12.84 -17.27 -4.84
N GLU A 13 -12.99 -18.30 -4.01
CA GLU A 13 -12.17 -18.68 -2.83
C GLU A 13 -10.70 -19.11 -3.04
N SER A 14 -10.10 -18.98 -4.22
CA SER A 14 -8.77 -19.57 -4.51
C SER A 14 -7.64 -18.57 -4.77
N LYS A 15 -7.78 -17.30 -4.35
CA LYS A 15 -6.74 -16.28 -4.48
C LYS A 15 -6.22 -15.80 -3.11
N PHE A 16 -4.90 -15.86 -2.93
CA PHE A 16 -4.24 -15.40 -1.71
C PHE A 16 -3.60 -14.03 -1.91
N ALA A 17 -3.89 -13.11 -0.98
CA ALA A 17 -3.24 -11.81 -0.89
C ALA A 17 -2.26 -11.80 0.29
N PHE A 18 -1.15 -11.08 0.13
CA PHE A 18 -0.14 -10.94 1.18
C PHE A 18 0.22 -9.47 1.32
N LYS A 19 0.54 -9.04 2.54
CA LYS A 19 1.08 -7.70 2.79
C LYS A 19 2.52 -7.61 2.30
N ASN A 20 2.87 -6.49 1.67
CA ASN A 20 4.22 -6.25 1.15
C ASN A 20 5.20 -5.78 2.23
N MET A 21 4.68 -5.34 3.38
CA MET A 21 5.43 -4.71 4.47
C MET A 21 5.11 -5.42 5.78
N THR A 22 6.07 -5.43 6.70
CA THR A 22 5.88 -5.92 8.07
C THR A 22 6.56 -4.99 9.05
N ARG A 23 6.00 -4.91 10.26
CA ARG A 23 6.64 -4.25 11.40
C ARG A 23 7.47 -5.27 12.17
N THR A 24 8.63 -4.87 12.66
CA THR A 24 9.52 -5.71 13.48
C THR A 24 10.15 -4.87 14.57
N MET A 25 10.33 -5.45 15.75
CA MET A 25 11.08 -4.84 16.85
C MET A 25 12.58 -5.04 16.62
N ARG A 26 13.36 -3.99 16.82
CA ARG A 26 14.82 -4.00 16.79
C ARG A 26 15.33 -3.41 18.09
N ASN A 27 16.24 -4.11 18.76
CA ASN A 27 16.93 -3.55 19.91
C ASN A 27 18.09 -2.68 19.41
N SER A 28 18.06 -1.41 19.78
CA SER A 28 19.12 -0.45 19.55
C SER A 28 19.80 -0.07 20.87
N VAL A 29 20.88 0.72 20.80
CA VAL A 29 21.58 1.23 21.99
C VAL A 29 20.67 2.13 22.82
N ASP A 30 19.68 2.75 22.19
CA ASP A 30 18.71 3.67 22.79
C ASP A 30 17.40 2.97 23.25
N GLY A 31 17.33 1.63 23.14
CA GLY A 31 16.17 0.83 23.52
C GLY A 31 15.51 0.10 22.35
N GLU A 32 14.27 -0.36 22.57
CA GLU A 32 13.49 -1.05 21.55
C GLU A 32 12.91 -0.06 20.52
N GLU A 33 13.17 -0.31 19.24
CA GLU A 33 12.70 0.47 18.11
C GLU A 33 11.77 -0.40 17.24
N GLU A 34 10.56 0.08 16.94
CA GLU A 34 9.70 -0.53 15.92
C GLU A 34 10.12 -0.02 14.54
N ILE A 35 10.49 -0.93 13.63
CA ILE A 35 10.85 -0.59 12.25
C ILE A 35 9.93 -1.26 11.24
N ILE A 36 9.63 -0.57 10.15
CA ILE A 36 8.96 -1.14 8.98
C ILE A 36 10.01 -1.66 7.99
N ILE A 37 9.81 -2.89 7.51
CA ILE A 37 10.67 -3.53 6.50
C ILE A 37 9.81 -4.26 5.44
N PRO A 38 10.34 -4.58 4.23
CA PRO A 38 9.65 -5.45 3.30
C PRO A 38 9.27 -6.77 3.97
N SER A 39 8.09 -7.32 3.69
CA SER A 39 7.63 -8.56 4.33
C SER A 39 8.54 -9.74 4.00
N LYS A 40 8.49 -10.81 4.82
CA LYS A 40 9.28 -12.03 4.60
C LYS A 40 9.12 -12.56 3.17
N LYS A 41 7.89 -12.52 2.63
CA LYS A 41 7.60 -12.95 1.26
C LYS A 41 8.32 -12.07 0.23
N ILE A 42 8.27 -10.74 0.37
CA ILE A 42 8.98 -9.82 -0.54
C ILE A 42 10.49 -10.02 -0.46
N ARG A 43 11.06 -10.14 0.75
CA ARG A 43 12.49 -10.40 0.93
C ARG A 43 12.93 -11.70 0.26
N GLN A 44 12.14 -12.78 0.38
CA GLN A 44 12.40 -14.03 -0.32
C GLN A 44 12.28 -13.91 -1.84
N ILE A 45 11.28 -13.17 -2.33
CA ILE A 45 11.09 -12.93 -3.78
C ILE A 45 12.29 -12.18 -4.35
N LEU A 46 12.76 -11.15 -3.65
CA LEU A 46 13.86 -10.29 -4.08
C LEU A 46 15.23 -10.78 -3.63
N LYS A 47 15.31 -11.94 -2.98
CA LYS A 47 16.54 -12.51 -2.40
C LYS A 47 17.32 -11.53 -1.53
N ILE A 48 16.61 -10.68 -0.79
CA ILE A 48 17.24 -9.75 0.17
C ILE A 48 17.81 -10.57 1.33
N THR A 49 19.12 -10.52 1.48
CA THR A 49 19.88 -11.22 2.52
C THR A 49 20.31 -10.29 3.65
N GLU A 50 20.50 -9.01 3.33
CA GLU A 50 21.08 -8.04 4.26
C GLU A 50 20.35 -6.70 4.22
N LEU A 51 20.30 -6.06 5.40
CA LEU A 51 19.93 -4.67 5.58
C LEU A 51 21.10 -3.97 6.27
N ASP A 52 21.88 -3.22 5.49
CA ASP A 52 23.00 -2.44 6.00
C ASP A 52 22.77 -0.95 5.75
N ASN A 53 22.92 -0.15 6.80
CA ASN A 53 22.80 1.30 6.76
C ASN A 53 21.58 1.82 5.96
N LYS A 54 20.39 1.25 6.24
CA LYS A 54 19.11 1.51 5.54
C LYS A 54 19.05 1.05 4.08
N THR A 55 20.04 0.33 3.58
CA THR A 55 20.09 -0.20 2.22
C THR A 55 19.87 -1.72 2.24
N TYR A 56 19.08 -2.22 1.30
CA TYR A 56 18.80 -3.65 1.17
C TYR A 56 19.68 -4.26 0.09
N PHE A 57 20.36 -5.36 0.41
CA PHE A 57 21.27 -6.06 -0.50
C PHE A 57 20.83 -7.51 -0.75
N ASP A 58 21.18 -8.03 -1.93
CA ASP A 58 21.11 -9.45 -2.24
C ASP A 58 22.43 -10.18 -1.91
N ILE A 59 22.47 -11.48 -2.19
CA ILE A 59 23.63 -12.34 -1.92
C ILE A 59 24.88 -11.97 -2.73
N ASP A 60 24.70 -11.30 -3.86
CA ASP A 60 25.76 -10.85 -4.76
C ASP A 60 26.22 -9.42 -4.41
N ASN A 61 25.75 -8.89 -3.27
CA ASN A 61 25.98 -7.52 -2.79
C ASN A 61 25.42 -6.43 -3.71
N ASN A 62 24.40 -6.75 -4.53
CA ASN A 62 23.69 -5.75 -5.30
C ASN A 62 22.65 -5.03 -4.44
N GLN A 63 22.62 -3.71 -4.52
CA GLN A 63 21.55 -2.92 -3.91
C GLN A 63 20.19 -3.24 -4.56
N ILE A 64 19.22 -3.67 -3.77
CA ILE A 64 17.84 -3.95 -4.19
C ILE A 64 16.90 -2.78 -3.87
N GLY A 65 17.24 -1.99 -2.86
CA GLY A 65 16.43 -0.87 -2.44
C GLY A 65 17.02 -0.15 -1.23
N PHE A 66 16.27 0.81 -0.69
CA PHE A 66 16.64 1.50 0.53
C PHE A 66 15.41 1.97 1.31
N LYS A 67 15.59 2.15 2.62
CA LYS A 67 14.67 2.81 3.54
C LYS A 67 15.13 4.27 3.66
N HIS A 68 14.22 5.20 3.40
CA HIS A 68 14.42 6.60 3.71
C HIS A 68 13.48 7.00 4.84
N GLN A 69 13.98 7.79 5.79
CA GLN A 69 13.23 8.21 6.95
C GLN A 69 13.55 9.66 7.25
N ILE A 70 12.51 10.47 7.44
CA ILE A 70 12.59 11.86 7.87
C ILE A 70 11.91 11.93 9.23
N ASN A 71 12.63 12.42 10.23
CA ASN A 71 12.08 12.74 11.54
C ASN A 71 11.86 14.25 11.60
N THR A 72 10.67 14.69 11.98
CA THR A 72 10.26 16.09 11.92
C THR A 72 10.79 16.92 13.10
N GLU A 73 11.31 16.31 14.16
CA GLU A 73 11.82 17.05 15.34
C GLU A 73 13.21 16.62 15.85
N ARG A 74 13.81 17.57 16.59
CA ARG A 74 15.13 17.52 17.23
C ARG A 74 15.22 16.60 18.47
N TYR A 75 14.10 16.02 18.92
CA TYR A 75 13.99 15.18 20.12
C TYR A 75 13.14 13.92 19.88
N SER A 76 13.25 12.94 20.80
CA SER A 76 12.72 11.57 20.74
C SER A 76 11.19 11.39 20.67
N TYR A 77 10.42 12.46 20.47
CA TYR A 77 8.94 12.44 20.41
C TYR A 77 8.34 13.04 19.13
N GLY A 78 9.16 13.39 18.13
CA GLY A 78 8.68 13.95 16.87
C GLY A 78 8.02 12.92 15.94
N ASP A 79 7.24 13.41 14.98
CA ASP A 79 6.69 12.56 13.93
C ASP A 79 7.83 11.99 13.04
N SER A 80 7.68 10.73 12.63
CA SER A 80 8.58 10.11 11.66
C SER A 80 7.80 9.71 10.40
N GLN A 81 8.36 10.06 9.24
CA GLN A 81 7.91 9.56 7.96
C GLN A 81 8.92 8.56 7.42
N GLU A 82 8.44 7.37 7.05
CA GLU A 82 9.27 6.32 6.48
C GLU A 82 8.78 5.92 5.10
N ILE A 83 9.70 5.75 4.16
CA ILE A 83 9.43 5.17 2.85
C ILE A 83 10.45 4.08 2.54
N ILE A 84 9.96 2.97 1.99
CA ILE A 84 10.80 1.89 1.48
C ILE A 84 10.69 1.87 -0.02
N LEU A 85 11.82 2.04 -0.69
CA LEU A 85 11.94 2.09 -2.13
C LEU A 85 12.70 0.86 -2.60
N LEU A 86 12.09 0.11 -3.51
CA LEU A 86 12.66 -1.08 -4.14
C LEU A 86 12.84 -0.81 -5.63
N LYS A 87 13.90 -1.35 -6.23
CA LYS A 87 14.14 -1.23 -7.68
C LYS A 87 12.96 -1.83 -8.45
N LYS A 88 12.27 -0.99 -9.21
CA LYS A 88 11.07 -1.35 -9.99
C LYS A 88 11.32 -2.57 -10.87
N ASP A 89 12.36 -2.54 -11.69
CA ASP A 89 12.59 -3.59 -12.70
C ASP A 89 12.84 -4.96 -12.07
N ILE A 90 13.57 -5.00 -10.94
CA ILE A 90 13.81 -6.23 -10.19
C ILE A 90 12.50 -6.76 -9.61
N LEU A 91 11.72 -5.89 -8.96
CA LEU A 91 10.46 -6.27 -8.34
C LEU A 91 9.45 -6.81 -9.36
N PHE A 92 9.21 -6.07 -10.45
CA PHE A 92 8.23 -6.47 -11.45
C PHE A 92 8.66 -7.73 -12.21
N LYS A 93 9.95 -7.90 -12.50
CA LYS A 93 10.49 -9.13 -13.09
C LYS A 93 10.22 -10.34 -12.19
N GLU A 94 10.55 -10.25 -10.90
CA GLU A 94 10.38 -11.37 -9.97
C GLU A 94 8.90 -11.68 -9.67
N LEU A 95 8.04 -10.67 -9.61
CA LEU A 95 6.59 -10.87 -9.50
C LEU A 95 6.04 -11.59 -10.74
N LYS A 96 6.45 -11.19 -11.95
CA LYS A 96 6.04 -11.83 -13.20
C LYS A 96 6.49 -13.30 -13.25
N ASN A 97 7.75 -13.58 -12.89
CA ASN A 97 8.30 -14.94 -12.84
C ASN A 97 7.51 -15.86 -11.90
N LYS A 98 6.94 -15.30 -10.82
CA LYS A 98 6.14 -16.04 -9.83
C LYS A 98 4.63 -15.99 -10.08
N LYS A 99 4.19 -15.44 -11.23
CA LYS A 99 2.77 -15.24 -11.58
C LYS A 99 2.00 -14.45 -10.51
N MET A 100 2.65 -13.46 -9.90
CA MET A 100 2.08 -12.58 -8.89
C MET A 100 1.82 -11.19 -9.48
N LYS A 101 0.78 -10.51 -8.98
CA LYS A 101 0.46 -9.12 -9.33
C LYS A 101 0.48 -8.23 -8.11
N LEU A 102 1.07 -7.04 -8.25
CA LEU A 102 0.99 -5.99 -7.26
C LEU A 102 -0.34 -5.26 -7.44
N PHE A 103 -1.05 -5.02 -6.34
CA PHE A 103 -2.26 -4.23 -6.34
C PHE A 103 -2.35 -3.39 -5.06
N TRP A 104 -3.19 -2.36 -5.11
CA TRP A 104 -3.52 -1.51 -3.98
C TRP A 104 -5.01 -1.62 -3.69
N LEU A 105 -5.36 -1.45 -2.42
CA LEU A 105 -6.73 -1.26 -1.99
C LEU A 105 -6.92 0.23 -1.72
N ALA A 106 -7.72 0.90 -2.55
CA ALA A 106 -8.08 2.30 -2.36
C ALA A 106 -9.47 2.40 -1.76
N THR A 107 -9.64 3.27 -0.77
CA THR A 107 -10.95 3.60 -0.22
C THR A 107 -11.26 5.06 -0.54
N HIS A 108 -12.37 5.30 -1.21
CA HIS A 108 -12.87 6.62 -1.55
C HIS A 108 -14.07 6.94 -0.67
N PHE A 109 -13.91 7.93 0.20
CA PHE A 109 -14.96 8.46 1.06
C PHE A 109 -15.56 9.71 0.43
N ILE A 110 -16.87 9.70 0.25
CA ILE A 110 -17.64 10.82 -0.26
C ILE A 110 -18.58 11.27 0.86
N LYS A 111 -18.51 12.56 1.21
CA LYS A 111 -19.38 13.17 2.22
C LYS A 111 -20.05 14.41 1.64
N LYS A 112 -21.34 14.58 1.93
CA LYS A 112 -22.06 15.80 1.57
C LYS A 112 -21.49 16.99 2.33
N ASN A 113 -21.33 18.12 1.63
CA ASN A 113 -20.99 19.39 2.27
C ASN A 113 -22.26 19.93 2.95
N PRO A 114 -22.34 20.00 4.29
CA PRO A 114 -23.53 20.46 5.00
C PRO A 114 -23.83 21.94 4.75
N LEU A 115 -22.86 22.72 4.28
CA LEU A 115 -23.01 24.16 3.99
C LEU A 115 -23.52 24.44 2.57
N ASN A 116 -23.69 23.41 1.74
CA ASN A 116 -24.22 23.58 0.39
C ASN A 116 -25.71 23.25 0.37
N ASP A 117 -26.53 24.30 0.37
CA ASP A 117 -27.98 24.20 0.47
C ASP A 117 -28.63 23.53 -0.75
N ASN A 118 -27.98 23.56 -1.91
CA ASN A 118 -28.46 22.94 -3.15
C ASN A 118 -28.45 21.40 -3.10
N ILE A 119 -27.77 20.81 -2.11
CA ILE A 119 -27.66 19.35 -1.97
C ILE A 119 -28.61 18.81 -0.90
N ARG A 120 -29.41 19.66 -0.24
CA ARG A 120 -30.28 19.30 0.90
C ARG A 120 -31.24 18.14 0.59
N GLU A 121 -31.74 18.04 -0.63
CA GLU A 121 -32.69 17.00 -1.08
C GLU A 121 -32.08 15.60 -1.26
N VAL A 122 -30.75 15.47 -1.29
CA VAL A 122 -30.10 14.15 -1.38
C VAL A 122 -30.13 13.47 -0.02
N ILE A 123 -30.89 12.36 0.07
CA ILE A 123 -31.18 11.57 1.29
C ILE A 123 -29.91 11.03 1.97
N HIS A 124 -28.85 10.72 1.22
CA HIS A 124 -27.64 10.09 1.77
C HIS A 124 -26.48 11.07 1.95
N ASN A 125 -25.96 11.13 3.17
CA ASN A 125 -24.91 12.08 3.55
C ASN A 125 -23.48 11.52 3.37
N GLN A 126 -23.31 10.20 3.31
CA GLN A 126 -21.99 9.55 3.26
C GLN A 126 -22.00 8.30 2.39
N LYS A 127 -20.95 8.13 1.57
CA LYS A 127 -20.75 6.96 0.72
C LYS A 127 -19.29 6.53 0.77
N THR A 128 -19.06 5.24 0.96
CA THR A 128 -17.73 4.63 0.94
C THR A 128 -17.65 3.67 -0.22
N ARG A 129 -16.59 3.80 -1.03
CA ARG A 129 -16.30 2.89 -2.14
C ARG A 129 -14.91 2.32 -1.97
N LYS A 130 -14.73 1.03 -2.25
CA LYS A 130 -13.40 0.40 -2.24
C LYS A 130 -13.07 -0.17 -3.61
N TYR A 131 -11.83 0.04 -4.01
CA TYR A 131 -11.30 -0.35 -5.31
C TYR A 131 -10.05 -1.19 -5.13
N ILE A 132 -9.89 -2.19 -5.99
CA ILE A 132 -8.59 -2.80 -6.27
C ILE A 132 -8.00 -1.99 -7.42
N LEU A 133 -6.78 -1.48 -7.25
CA LEU A 133 -6.02 -0.78 -8.28
C LEU A 133 -4.79 -1.61 -8.62
N TRP A 134 -4.42 -1.73 -9.89
CA TRP A 134 -3.20 -2.42 -10.30
C TRP A 134 -2.69 -1.89 -11.63
N PHE A 135 -1.43 -2.14 -11.96
CA PHE A 135 -0.94 -1.96 -13.32
C PHE A 135 -1.05 -3.27 -14.09
N ASP A 136 -1.57 -3.22 -15.32
CA ASP A 136 -1.57 -4.38 -16.21
C ASP A 136 -0.20 -4.60 -16.87
N ASP A 137 -0.13 -5.57 -17.78
CA ASP A 137 1.10 -5.96 -18.47
C ASP A 137 1.59 -4.86 -19.45
N GLN A 138 0.74 -3.87 -19.76
CA GLN A 138 1.02 -2.70 -20.60
C GLN A 138 1.41 -1.47 -19.77
N ASN A 139 1.53 -1.61 -18.44
CA ASN A 139 1.70 -0.49 -17.48
C ASN A 139 0.54 0.51 -17.47
N GLU A 140 -0.66 0.11 -17.89
CA GLU A 140 -1.85 0.93 -17.76
C GLU A 140 -2.50 0.72 -16.38
N LEU A 141 -2.93 1.83 -15.77
CA LEU A 141 -3.58 1.78 -14.46
C LEU A 141 -5.00 1.24 -14.61
N GLN A 142 -5.22 0.06 -14.06
CA GLN A 142 -6.50 -0.61 -13.99
C GLN A 142 -7.13 -0.42 -12.62
N ASN A 143 -8.47 -0.46 -12.58
CA ASN A 143 -9.24 -0.35 -11.35
C ASN A 143 -10.47 -1.25 -11.39
N LEU A 144 -10.88 -1.74 -10.23
CA LEU A 144 -12.09 -2.52 -10.07
C LEU A 144 -12.77 -2.16 -8.74
N LYS A 145 -14.01 -1.66 -8.83
CA LYS A 145 -14.85 -1.43 -7.65
C LYS A 145 -15.37 -2.77 -7.14
N TYR A 146 -15.01 -3.12 -5.90
CA TYR A 146 -15.44 -4.38 -5.27
C TYR A 146 -16.35 -4.15 -4.07
N PHE A 147 -16.50 -2.90 -3.62
CA PHE A 147 -17.34 -2.58 -2.47
C PHE A 147 -17.93 -1.18 -2.62
N GLU A 148 -19.20 -1.05 -2.26
CA GLU A 148 -19.90 0.21 -2.16
C GLU A 148 -20.90 0.15 -1.01
N GLU A 149 -20.84 1.12 -0.11
CA GLU A 149 -21.75 1.24 1.02
C GLU A 149 -22.21 2.69 1.16
N LYS A 150 -23.47 2.86 1.53
CA LYS A 150 -24.07 4.15 1.85
C LYS A 150 -24.37 4.15 3.35
N PHE A 151 -23.96 5.22 4.02
CA PHE A 151 -24.26 5.41 5.43
C PHE A 151 -25.16 6.63 5.61
N SER A 152 -26.12 6.49 6.51
CA SER A 152 -26.86 7.61 7.10
C SER A 152 -26.56 7.60 8.59
N ASN A 153 -26.17 8.74 9.15
CA ASN A 153 -26.06 8.91 10.60
C ASN A 153 -27.43 9.32 11.18
N GLU A 154 -28.51 8.66 10.74
CA GLU A 154 -29.83 8.83 11.35
C GLU A 154 -29.93 8.01 12.63
#